data_AF-A0A0Q3Q2T0-F1
#
_entry.id   AF-A0A0Q3Q2T0-F1
#
_cell.length_a   1.000
_cell.length_b   1.000
_cell.length_c   1.000
_cell.angle_alpha   90.00
_cell.angle_beta   90.00
_cell.angle_gamma   90.00
#
_symmetry.space_group_name_H-M   'P 1'
#
loop_
_entity.id
_entity.type
_entity.pdbx_description
1 polymer ?
#
loop_
_entity_poly.entity_id
_entity_poly.type
_entity_poly.pdbx_seq_one_letter_code
_entity_poly.pdbx_strand_id
1 'polypeptide(L)'
;ALVVRLVGALSDWAAFNTTARYAVGVMSSDQVGFPATDKAVVHRIMGLVQCTPDQAPGACRRCLQALIDEMPAVFNATVGGRFLAVWCYLRFEVHEFYDSSPMLNLVAPPWSPPPSPASADQTAYQEDDDHDASLLFDLPTLRLATDNFSERE
;
A
#
# COMPACT_ATOMS: atom_id res chain seq x y z
N ALA A 1 -4.32 7.02 4.43
CA ALA A 1 -5.67 7.60 4.24
C ALA A 1 -6.43 6.98 3.05
N LEU A 2 -5.95 7.10 1.81
CA LEU A 2 -6.68 6.60 0.63
C LEU A 2 -6.91 5.09 0.65
N VAL A 3 -5.87 4.32 0.98
CA VAL A 3 -5.99 2.85 1.08
C VAL A 3 -7.05 2.47 2.12
N VAL A 4 -6.98 3.02 3.34
CA VAL A 4 -7.97 2.80 4.41
C VAL A 4 -9.40 3.09 3.94
N ARG A 5 -9.61 4.17 3.19
CA ARG A 5 -10.93 4.49 2.63
C ARG A 5 -11.39 3.45 1.60
N LEU A 6 -10.49 3.02 0.71
CA LEU A 6 -10.79 1.96 -0.26
C LEU A 6 -11.17 0.66 0.44
N VAL A 7 -10.30 0.13 1.31
CA VAL A 7 -10.55 -1.16 1.97
C VAL A 7 -11.71 -1.09 2.96
N GLY A 8 -11.99 0.07 3.54
CA GLY A 8 -13.20 0.29 4.35
C GLY A 8 -14.47 0.12 3.53
N ALA A 9 -14.56 0.76 2.36
CA ALA A 9 -15.71 0.60 1.46
C ALA A 9 -15.85 -0.83 0.94
N LEU A 10 -14.73 -1.50 0.61
CA LEU A 10 -14.74 -2.92 0.25
C LEU A 10 -15.22 -3.80 1.40
N SER A 11 -14.85 -3.46 2.64
CA SER A 11 -15.26 -4.21 3.84
C SER A 11 -16.76 -4.10 4.08
N ASP A 12 -17.35 -2.92 3.87
CA ASP A 12 -18.81 -2.73 3.93
C ASP A 12 -19.50 -3.55 2.83
N TRP A 13 -18.99 -3.50 1.59
CA TRP A 13 -19.56 -4.25 0.49
C TRP A 13 -19.49 -5.77 0.72
N ALA A 14 -18.32 -6.29 1.10
CA ALA A 14 -18.13 -7.70 1.42
C ALA A 14 -19.04 -8.17 2.56
N ALA A 15 -19.25 -7.32 3.57
CA ALA A 15 -20.08 -7.65 4.72
C ALA A 15 -21.59 -7.60 4.42
N PHE A 16 -22.07 -6.66 3.60
CA PHE A 16 -23.51 -6.39 3.53
C PHE A 16 -24.13 -6.56 2.14
N ASN A 17 -23.34 -6.51 1.06
CA ASN A 17 -23.85 -6.51 -0.31
C ASN A 17 -23.58 -7.81 -1.06
N THR A 18 -22.95 -8.80 -0.41
CA THR A 18 -22.67 -10.10 -1.01
C THR A 18 -22.74 -11.23 0.02
N THR A 19 -23.18 -12.40 -0.45
CA THR A 19 -23.12 -13.65 0.32
C THR A 19 -21.74 -14.32 0.25
N ALA A 20 -20.92 -13.99 -0.76
CA ALA A 20 -19.58 -14.54 -0.91
C ALA A 20 -18.56 -13.99 0.10
N ARG A 21 -18.94 -12.94 0.87
CA ARG A 21 -18.07 -12.26 1.84
C ARG A 21 -16.77 -11.74 1.25
N TYR A 22 -16.83 -11.29 0.01
CA TYR A 22 -15.66 -10.92 -0.79
C TYR A 22 -15.93 -9.64 -1.57
N ALA A 23 -14.94 -8.76 -1.68
CA ALA A 23 -15.02 -7.62 -2.55
C ALA A 23 -13.64 -7.25 -3.13
N VAL A 24 -13.64 -6.87 -4.41
CA VAL A 24 -12.52 -6.21 -5.07
C VAL A 24 -12.92 -4.85 -5.56
N GLY A 25 -11.98 -3.92 -5.57
CA GLY A 25 -12.23 -2.62 -6.15
C GLY A 25 -11.00 -1.76 -6.21
N VAL A 26 -11.19 -0.59 -6.78
CA VAL A 26 -10.11 0.31 -7.11
C VAL A 26 -10.44 1.71 -6.65
N MET A 27 -9.38 2.44 -6.30
CA MET A 27 -9.43 3.87 -6.10
C MET A 27 -8.52 4.53 -7.16
N SER A 28 -9.12 5.36 -8.01
CA SER A 28 -8.41 6.08 -9.07
C SER A 28 -8.30 7.58 -8.76
N SER A 29 -7.26 8.22 -9.27
CA SER A 29 -7.11 9.68 -9.33
C SER A 29 -7.00 10.10 -10.80
N ASP A 30 -7.77 11.12 -11.19
CA ASP A 30 -7.93 11.58 -12.56
C ASP A 30 -6.93 12.67 -12.99
N GLN A 31 -6.14 13.25 -12.08
CA GLN A 31 -5.27 14.39 -12.39
C GLN A 31 -3.85 14.34 -11.80
N VAL A 32 -3.71 14.34 -10.48
CA VAL A 32 -2.41 14.58 -9.82
C VAL A 32 -1.76 13.26 -9.36
N GLY A 33 -2.53 12.17 -9.31
CA GLY A 33 -2.09 10.94 -8.67
C GLY A 33 -1.88 11.15 -7.17
N PHE A 34 -1.27 10.16 -6.52
CA PHE A 34 -0.88 10.25 -5.11
C PHE A 34 0.54 9.70 -4.94
N PRO A 35 1.33 10.30 -4.03
CA PRO A 35 2.67 9.82 -3.74
C PRO A 35 2.59 8.41 -3.11
N ALA A 36 3.19 7.45 -3.78
CA ALA A 36 3.36 6.07 -3.30
C ALA A 36 4.69 5.92 -2.54
N THR A 37 5.74 6.59 -3.02
CA THR A 37 7.07 6.69 -2.42
C THR A 37 7.65 8.06 -2.77
N ASP A 38 8.82 8.39 -2.23
CA ASP A 38 9.54 9.65 -2.50
C ASP A 38 9.83 9.89 -3.99
N LYS A 39 9.79 8.84 -4.82
CA LYS A 39 10.07 8.92 -6.27
C LYS A 39 8.91 8.48 -7.16
N ALA A 40 7.81 7.97 -6.61
CA ALA A 40 6.73 7.38 -7.40
C ALA A 40 5.37 8.01 -7.11
N VAL A 41 4.72 8.49 -8.16
CA VAL A 41 3.31 8.90 -8.17
C VAL A 41 2.50 7.82 -8.86
N VAL A 42 1.43 7.38 -8.21
CA VAL A 42 0.52 6.35 -8.73
C VAL A 42 -0.88 6.92 -8.89
N HIS A 43 -1.63 6.40 -9.86
CA HIS A 43 -2.97 6.90 -10.20
C HIS A 43 -4.08 5.92 -9.82
N ARG A 44 -3.71 4.73 -9.35
CA ARG A 44 -4.63 3.65 -9.06
C ARG A 44 -4.11 2.81 -7.89
N ILE A 45 -4.98 2.58 -6.91
CA ILE A 45 -4.80 1.55 -5.88
C ILE A 45 -5.86 0.49 -6.14
N MET A 46 -5.44 -0.76 -6.06
CA MET A 46 -6.34 -1.91 -6.09
C MET A 46 -6.44 -2.51 -4.69
N GLY A 47 -7.63 -2.98 -4.34
CA GLY A 47 -7.93 -3.56 -3.04
C GLY A 47 -8.76 -4.82 -3.17
N LEU A 48 -8.53 -5.76 -2.27
CA LEU A 48 -9.29 -7.00 -2.12
C LEU A 48 -9.49 -7.27 -0.63
N VAL A 49 -10.71 -7.59 -0.25
CA VAL A 49 -11.04 -8.09 1.09
C VAL A 49 -11.85 -9.36 0.99
N GLN A 50 -11.65 -10.25 1.94
CA GLN A 50 -12.38 -11.50 2.03
C GLN A 50 -12.60 -11.86 3.48
N CYS A 51 -13.80 -12.35 3.82
CA CYS A 51 -14.03 -13.10 5.05
C CYS A 51 -14.35 -14.55 4.71
N THR A 52 -14.29 -15.40 5.73
CA THR A 52 -14.86 -16.74 5.65
C THR A 52 -16.38 -16.67 5.35
N PRO A 53 -16.91 -17.44 4.38
CA PRO A 53 -18.30 -17.29 3.91
C PRO A 53 -19.38 -17.53 4.96
N ASP A 54 -19.08 -18.32 5.99
CA ASP A 54 -19.97 -18.68 7.10
C ASP A 54 -20.15 -17.55 8.13
N GLN A 55 -19.33 -16.50 8.07
CA GLN A 55 -19.43 -15.37 9.00
C GLN A 55 -20.71 -14.56 8.79
N ALA A 56 -21.30 -14.16 9.93
CA ALA A 56 -22.36 -13.17 9.95
C ALA A 56 -21.84 -11.80 9.42
N PRO A 57 -22.70 -10.97 8.77
CA PRO A 57 -22.29 -9.69 8.19
C PRO A 57 -21.45 -8.82 9.13
N GLY A 58 -21.95 -8.61 10.35
CA GLY A 58 -21.25 -7.78 11.34
C GLY A 58 -19.95 -8.38 11.85
N ALA A 59 -19.82 -9.72 11.88
CA ALA A 59 -18.58 -10.37 12.29
C ALA A 59 -17.50 -10.24 11.20
N CYS A 60 -17.88 -10.41 9.93
CA CYS A 60 -17.01 -10.11 8.79
C CYS A 60 -16.53 -8.65 8.83
N ARG A 61 -17.44 -7.70 9.01
CA ARG A 61 -17.09 -6.27 9.05
C ARG A 61 -16.13 -5.93 10.19
N ARG A 62 -16.36 -6.50 11.39
CA ARG A 62 -15.48 -6.30 12.56
C ARG A 62 -14.09 -6.89 12.33
N CYS A 63 -14.00 -8.09 11.76
CA CYS A 63 -12.71 -8.70 11.47
C CYS A 63 -11.87 -7.82 10.53
N LEU A 64 -12.48 -7.38 9.42
CA LEU A 64 -11.80 -6.50 8.48
C LEU A 64 -11.47 -5.13 9.09
N GLN A 65 -12.33 -4.58 9.97
CA GLN A 65 -12.02 -3.33 10.67
C GLN A 65 -10.76 -3.45 11.53
N ALA A 66 -10.62 -4.55 12.27
CA ALA A 66 -9.44 -4.77 13.10
C ALA A 66 -8.15 -4.77 12.26
N LEU A 67 -8.17 -5.36 11.06
CA LEU A 67 -7.03 -5.30 10.15
C LEU A 67 -6.77 -3.88 9.63
N ILE A 68 -7.83 -3.12 9.34
CA ILE A 68 -7.74 -1.74 8.88
C ILE A 68 -7.11 -0.83 9.94
N ASP A 69 -7.46 -1.04 11.21
CA ASP A 69 -6.98 -0.23 12.34
C ASP A 69 -5.46 -0.42 12.56
N GLU A 70 -4.92 -1.60 12.24
CA GLU A 70 -3.47 -1.90 12.31
C GLU A 70 -2.67 -1.35 11.13
N MET A 71 -3.31 -1.04 10.00
CA MET A 71 -2.62 -0.60 8.78
C MET A 71 -1.65 0.57 8.98
N PRO A 72 -1.97 1.64 9.73
CA PRO A 72 -1.06 2.78 9.89
C PRO A 72 0.25 2.40 10.57
N ALA A 73 0.25 1.40 11.46
CA ALA A 73 1.44 0.93 12.15
C ALA A 73 2.28 -0.02 11.29
N VAL A 74 1.62 -0.86 10.48
CA VAL A 74 2.28 -1.95 9.74
C VAL A 74 2.69 -1.56 8.31
N PHE A 75 1.91 -0.71 7.65
CA PHE A 75 2.03 -0.45 6.21
C PHE A 75 2.26 1.03 5.87
N ASN A 76 2.84 1.78 6.79
CA ASN A 76 3.16 3.18 6.53
C ASN A 76 4.13 3.34 5.35
N ALA A 77 3.83 4.27 4.45
CA ALA A 77 4.62 4.56 3.24
C ALA A 77 4.92 3.34 2.35
N THR A 78 4.04 2.33 2.33
CA THR A 78 4.17 1.16 1.44
C THR A 78 3.25 1.26 0.22
N VAL A 79 3.70 0.70 -0.90
CA VAL A 79 2.92 0.64 -2.15
C VAL A 79 1.98 -0.56 -2.23
N GLY A 80 2.05 -1.44 -1.24
CA GLY A 80 1.27 -2.65 -1.15
C GLY A 80 1.41 -3.30 0.22
N GLY A 81 0.42 -4.09 0.61
CA GLY A 81 0.38 -4.73 1.92
C GLY A 81 -0.70 -5.79 2.01
N ARG A 82 -0.48 -6.77 2.90
CA ARG A 82 -1.36 -7.93 3.07
C ARG A 82 -1.48 -8.30 4.54
N PHE A 83 -2.72 -8.46 5.00
CA PHE A 83 -3.03 -9.13 6.26
C PHE A 83 -3.66 -10.49 5.98
N LEU A 84 -3.14 -11.52 6.65
CA LEU A 84 -3.71 -12.86 6.65
C LEU A 84 -4.13 -13.20 8.08
N ALA A 85 -5.43 -13.13 8.36
CA ALA A 85 -6.00 -13.57 9.63
C ALA A 85 -6.88 -14.81 9.41
N VAL A 86 -7.21 -15.50 10.50
CA VAL A 86 -7.99 -16.75 10.46
C VAL A 86 -9.34 -16.56 9.79
N TRP A 87 -10.00 -15.43 10.04
CA TRP A 87 -11.38 -15.19 9.62
C TRP A 87 -11.53 -14.23 8.46
N CYS A 88 -10.51 -13.43 8.17
CA CYS A 88 -10.53 -12.44 7.12
C CYS A 88 -9.14 -12.14 6.57
N TYR A 89 -9.14 -11.61 5.36
CA TYR A 89 -7.99 -11.31 4.54
C TYR A 89 -8.17 -9.92 3.92
N LEU A 90 -7.09 -9.16 3.84
CA LEU A 90 -7.05 -7.84 3.24
C LEU A 90 -5.75 -7.70 2.46
N ARG A 91 -5.86 -7.27 1.20
CA ARG A 91 -4.72 -6.93 0.35
C ARG A 91 -4.97 -5.63 -0.37
N PHE A 92 -3.93 -4.80 -0.47
CA PHE A 92 -3.88 -3.66 -1.37
C PHE A 92 -2.56 -3.65 -2.12
N GLU A 93 -2.58 -3.17 -3.36
CA GLU A 93 -1.40 -3.03 -4.21
C GLU A 93 -1.64 -1.88 -5.21
N VAL A 94 -0.57 -1.25 -5.70
CA VAL A 94 -0.63 -0.34 -6.87
C VAL A 94 -0.50 -1.08 -8.20
N HIS A 95 -0.03 -2.33 -8.17
CA HIS A 95 0.07 -3.22 -9.34
C HIS A 95 -1.15 -4.14 -9.41
N GLU A 96 -1.48 -4.57 -10.62
CA GLU A 96 -2.59 -5.50 -10.86
C GLU A 96 -2.32 -6.87 -10.23
N PHE A 97 -3.34 -7.44 -9.60
CA PHE A 97 -3.25 -8.74 -8.93
C PHE A 97 -4.52 -9.59 -8.99
N TYR A 98 -5.53 -9.12 -9.72
CA TYR A 98 -6.75 -9.87 -10.03
C TYR A 98 -7.21 -9.47 -11.42
N ASP A 99 -7.79 -10.42 -12.17
CA ASP A 99 -8.15 -10.22 -13.58
C ASP A 99 -9.63 -9.87 -13.78
N SER A 100 -10.42 -9.84 -12.69
CA SER A 100 -11.85 -9.54 -12.73
C SER A 100 -12.14 -8.04 -12.71
N SER A 101 -13.25 -7.63 -13.33
CA SER A 101 -13.76 -6.27 -13.17
C SER A 101 -13.97 -5.89 -11.70
N PRO A 102 -13.56 -4.68 -11.27
CA PRO A 102 -13.75 -4.24 -9.90
C PRO A 102 -15.23 -4.10 -9.57
N MET A 103 -15.61 -4.54 -8.37
CA MET A 103 -16.97 -4.42 -7.85
C MET A 103 -17.25 -2.99 -7.38
N LEU A 104 -16.22 -2.30 -6.86
CA LEU A 104 -16.26 -0.87 -6.54
C LEU A 104 -15.22 -0.11 -7.35
N ASN A 105 -15.64 1.02 -7.93
CA ASN A 105 -14.77 2.03 -8.52
C ASN A 105 -14.93 3.33 -7.75
N LEU A 106 -13.92 3.70 -6.98
CA LEU A 106 -13.89 4.92 -6.18
C LEU A 106 -12.98 5.95 -6.85
N VAL A 107 -13.33 7.22 -6.68
CA VAL A 107 -12.49 8.35 -7.09
C VAL A 107 -11.91 8.99 -5.83
N ALA A 108 -10.60 9.18 -5.83
CA ALA A 108 -9.91 9.89 -4.77
C ALA A 108 -10.43 11.34 -4.72
N PRO A 109 -10.58 11.95 -3.53
CA PRO A 109 -10.87 13.37 -3.47
C PRO A 109 -9.68 14.15 -4.06
N PRO A 110 -9.89 15.36 -4.61
CA PRO A 110 -8.79 16.19 -5.11
C PRO A 110 -7.76 16.41 -4.01
N TRP A 111 -6.48 16.18 -4.33
CA TRP A 111 -5.40 16.42 -3.39
C TRP A 111 -5.19 17.93 -3.22
N SER A 112 -5.17 18.39 -1.97
CA SER A 112 -4.74 19.75 -1.63
C SER A 112 -3.29 19.70 -1.15
N PRO A 113 -2.35 20.41 -1.80
CA PRO A 113 -1.01 20.52 -1.25
C PRO A 113 -1.05 21.13 0.15
N PRO A 114 -0.17 20.69 1.07
CA PRO A 114 0.01 21.42 2.33
C PRO A 114 0.42 22.87 2.01
N PRO A 115 0.00 23.87 2.80
CA PRO A 115 0.42 25.25 2.60
C PRO A 115 1.95 25.33 2.65
N SER A 116 2.56 25.90 1.61
CA SER A 116 4.01 26.13 1.60
C SER A 116 4.41 26.95 2.84
N PRO A 117 5.47 26.57 3.57
CA PRO A 117 6.05 27.47 4.55
C PRO A 117 6.50 28.74 3.83
N ALA A 118 6.02 29.90 4.30
CA ALA A 118 6.43 31.20 3.78
C ALA A 118 7.94 31.34 3.90
N SER A 119 8.58 31.82 2.83
CA SER A 119 10.01 32.06 2.72
C SER A 119 10.56 32.81 3.94
N ALA A 120 11.40 32.13 4.72
CA ALA A 120 12.35 32.77 5.63
C ALA A 120 13.76 32.56 5.06
N ASP A 121 14.24 33.64 4.44
CA ASP A 121 15.61 34.10 4.25
C ASP A 121 16.73 33.08 3.98
N GLN A 122 17.37 33.26 2.82
CA GLN A 122 18.60 32.62 2.42
C GLN A 122 19.75 33.12 3.31
N THR A 123 20.31 32.25 4.15
CA THR A 123 21.71 32.37 4.56
C THR A 123 22.43 31.09 4.15
N ALA A 124 23.42 31.29 3.28
CA ALA A 124 24.29 30.27 2.75
C ALA A 124 25.04 29.56 3.89
N TYR A 125 24.92 28.24 3.94
CA TYR A 125 25.90 27.37 4.56
C TYR A 125 26.45 26.47 3.44
N GLN A 126 27.76 26.54 3.26
CA GLN A 126 28.53 25.69 2.35
C GLN A 126 28.44 24.24 2.85
N GLU A 127 28.00 23.33 1.97
CA GLU A 127 28.10 21.88 2.17
C GLU A 127 29.57 21.48 1.97
N ASP A 128 30.25 21.13 3.07
CA ASP A 128 31.47 20.32 3.00
C ASP A 128 31.04 18.88 2.64
N ASP A 129 31.59 18.41 1.52
CA ASP A 129 31.42 17.08 0.95
C ASP A 129 32.08 16.04 1.87
N ASP A 130 31.27 15.32 2.66
CA ASP A 130 31.71 14.14 3.39
C ASP A 130 31.00 12.89 2.82
N HIS A 131 31.81 12.10 2.13
CA HIS A 131 31.47 10.84 1.48
C HIS A 131 30.96 9.83 2.52
N ASP A 132 29.64 9.69 2.67
CA ASP A 132 29.10 8.57 3.44
C ASP A 132 29.14 7.30 2.57
N ALA A 133 30.15 6.49 2.84
CA ALA A 133 30.32 5.18 2.25
C ALA A 133 29.10 4.31 2.57
N SER A 134 28.36 3.93 1.53
CA SER A 134 27.33 2.90 1.58
C SER A 134 27.91 1.59 2.16
N LEU A 135 27.71 1.34 3.47
CA LEU A 135 28.14 0.12 4.15
C LEU A 135 27.03 -0.94 4.22
N LEU A 136 26.28 -1.16 3.13
CA LEU A 136 25.20 -2.14 3.19
C LEU A 136 25.51 -3.49 2.54
N PHE A 137 26.34 -3.61 1.50
CA PHE A 137 26.75 -4.94 1.00
C PHE A 137 28.11 -4.90 0.27
N ASP A 138 29.10 -5.65 0.77
CA ASP A 138 30.35 -5.91 0.06
C ASP A 138 30.11 -6.96 -1.04
N LEU A 139 29.72 -6.47 -2.22
CA LEU A 139 29.46 -7.28 -3.42
C LEU A 139 30.64 -8.18 -3.83
N PRO A 140 31.92 -7.75 -3.72
CA PRO A 140 33.07 -8.64 -3.83
C PRO A 140 33.05 -9.82 -2.85
N THR A 141 32.73 -9.59 -1.58
CA THR A 141 32.63 -10.66 -0.57
C THR A 141 31.47 -11.61 -0.87
N LEU A 142 30.32 -11.09 -1.30
CA LEU A 142 29.20 -11.91 -1.75
C LEU A 142 29.57 -12.77 -2.95
N ARG A 143 30.27 -12.21 -3.95
CA ARG A 143 30.76 -12.96 -5.12
C ARG A 143 31.75 -14.05 -4.75
N LEU A 144 32.66 -13.80 -3.80
CA LEU A 144 33.59 -14.82 -3.32
C LEU A 144 32.86 -15.94 -2.57
N ALA A 145 31.90 -15.59 -1.72
CA ALA A 145 31.14 -16.56 -0.95
C ALA A 145 30.22 -17.45 -1.82
N THR A 146 29.72 -16.91 -2.93
CA THR A 146 28.75 -17.61 -3.80
C THR A 146 29.38 -18.24 -5.04
N ASP A 147 30.71 -18.24 -5.18
CA ASP A 147 31.40 -18.67 -6.41
C ASP A 147 30.82 -17.93 -7.64
N ASN A 148 30.65 -16.61 -7.48
CA ASN A 148 30.00 -15.72 -8.42
C ASN A 148 28.61 -16.20 -8.89
N PHE A 149 27.84 -16.83 -8.00
CA PHE A 149 26.52 -17.41 -8.28
C PHE A 149 26.54 -18.45 -9.41
N SER A 150 27.65 -19.19 -9.56
CA SER A 150 27.72 -20.31 -10.50
C SER A 150 26.76 -21.42 -10.08
N GLU A 151 25.89 -21.87 -10.98
CA GLU A 151 25.18 -23.14 -10.82
C GLU A 151 26.20 -24.27 -11.04
N ARG A 152 26.41 -25.11 -10.03
CA ARG A 152 27.23 -26.32 -10.19
C ARG A 152 26.33 -27.42 -10.74
N GLU A 153 26.55 -27.80 -11.99
CA GLU A 153 26.13 -29.09 -12.55
C GLU A 153 26.95 -30.25 -11.95
#